data_AF-A0AAE1TZE6-F1
#
_entry.id   AF-A0AAE1TZE6-F1
#
_cell.length_a   1.000
_cell.length_b   1.000
_cell.length_c   1.000
_cell.angle_alpha   90.00
_cell.angle_beta   90.00
_cell.angle_gamma   90.00
#
_symmetry.space_group_name_H-M   'P 1'
#
loop_
_entity.id
_entity.type
_entity.pdbx_description
1 polymer ?
#
loop_
_entity_poly.entity_id
_entity_poly.type
_entity_poly.pdbx_seq_one_letter_code
_entity_poly.pdbx_strand_id
1 'polypeptide(L)'
;MILSRSKPALGLNPTPHTGVGGGGGGGKKTLPKLEDFLKKRDFTGAITLLEFERNSGNSDNQTDQWIGYCAFHLGDYKTALMEFEKITKHENYKVTPEDWISLSCCYFYLGMYPEAEEAAEKASKTPPSVLASFFHLAHKFNDDEKRLMMHHQQLEDVIEDQLSLASIHYLRSHYQEAN
;
A
#
# COMPACT_ATOMS: atom_id res chain seq x y z
N MET A 1 -59.37 9.77 -18.73
CA MET A 1 -58.59 10.13 -19.93
C MET A 1 -58.91 11.56 -20.30
N ILE A 2 -57.97 12.48 -20.08
CA ILE A 2 -58.00 13.84 -20.64
C ILE A 2 -56.54 14.15 -20.97
N LEU A 3 -56.21 14.15 -22.27
CA LEU A 3 -54.91 14.53 -22.82
C LEU A 3 -54.95 16.02 -23.16
N SER A 4 -54.04 16.81 -22.59
CA SER A 4 -53.60 18.04 -23.24
C SER A 4 -52.16 18.33 -22.85
N ARG A 5 -51.30 18.33 -23.87
CA ARG A 5 -49.85 18.56 -23.79
C ARG A 5 -49.58 20.05 -23.91
N SER A 6 -48.88 20.62 -22.94
CA SER A 6 -48.33 21.98 -23.04
C SER A 6 -46.80 21.91 -23.02
N LYS A 7 -46.15 22.29 -24.13
CA LYS A 7 -44.73 22.68 -24.17
C LYS A 7 -44.61 24.14 -23.71
N PRO A 8 -43.50 24.55 -23.07
CA PRO A 8 -42.42 25.27 -23.77
C PRO A 8 -41.03 24.96 -23.14
N ALA A 9 -39.85 25.45 -23.55
CA ALA A 9 -39.26 26.02 -24.76
C ALA A 9 -37.73 25.80 -24.59
N LEU A 10 -37.02 25.61 -25.70
CA LEU A 10 -35.55 25.56 -25.75
C LEU A 10 -34.95 26.92 -25.34
N GLY A 11 -33.89 26.88 -24.52
CA GLY A 11 -33.08 28.05 -24.18
C GLY A 11 -31.72 27.63 -23.61
N LEU A 12 -30.77 27.36 -24.50
CA LEU A 12 -29.34 27.19 -24.20
C LEU A 12 -28.74 28.54 -23.76
N ASN A 13 -28.12 28.59 -22.57
CA ASN A 13 -26.75 29.06 -22.33
C ASN A 13 -26.46 29.27 -20.82
N PRO A 14 -25.40 28.68 -20.26
CA PRO A 14 -24.94 28.96 -18.90
C PRO A 14 -24.07 30.23 -18.87
N THR A 15 -24.38 31.16 -17.97
CA THR A 15 -23.53 32.33 -17.67
C THR A 15 -22.59 32.01 -16.49
N PRO A 16 -21.35 32.53 -16.50
CA PRO A 16 -20.33 32.21 -15.50
C PRO A 16 -20.43 33.14 -14.28
N HIS A 17 -20.39 32.57 -13.07
CA HIS A 17 -20.19 33.35 -11.84
C HIS A 17 -18.70 33.31 -11.43
N THR A 18 -18.04 34.43 -11.64
CA THR A 18 -16.90 34.94 -10.85
C THR A 18 -17.36 35.17 -9.39
N GLY A 19 -16.57 35.14 -8.33
CA GLY A 19 -15.15 34.94 -8.09
C GLY A 19 -14.85 35.41 -6.65
N VAL A 20 -14.06 34.65 -5.89
CA VAL A 20 -13.28 35.08 -4.71
C VAL A 20 -12.00 34.24 -4.78
N GLY A 21 -10.76 34.74 -4.82
CA GLY A 21 -10.23 36.06 -4.51
C GLY A 21 -9.11 35.90 -3.46
N GLY A 22 -7.88 35.63 -3.91
CA GLY A 22 -6.63 35.61 -3.12
C GLY A 22 -5.58 34.74 -3.82
N GLY A 23 -4.75 35.26 -4.74
CA GLY A 23 -3.51 36.00 -4.45
C GLY A 23 -2.42 35.01 -4.01
N GLY A 24 -1.28 34.79 -4.64
CA GLY A 24 -0.53 35.39 -5.74
C GLY A 24 0.89 34.77 -5.61
N GLY A 25 1.44 34.23 -6.69
CA GLY A 25 2.73 33.54 -6.64
C GLY A 25 3.06 32.81 -7.94
N GLY A 26 3.47 33.57 -8.94
CA GLY A 26 3.96 33.07 -10.22
C GLY A 26 5.35 32.43 -10.11
N GLY A 27 5.46 31.32 -9.38
CA GLY A 27 6.50 30.33 -9.67
C GLY A 27 6.06 29.54 -10.90
N LYS A 28 6.97 29.21 -11.82
CA LYS A 28 6.68 28.19 -12.86
C LYS A 28 6.08 27.00 -12.11
N LYS A 29 4.79 26.73 -12.29
CA LYS A 29 4.13 25.58 -11.67
C LYS A 29 4.71 24.34 -12.32
N THR A 30 5.84 23.88 -11.79
CA THR A 30 6.43 22.61 -12.15
C THR A 30 5.39 21.56 -11.80
N LEU A 31 5.10 20.67 -12.75
CA LEU A 31 4.16 19.59 -12.50
C LEU A 31 4.63 18.82 -11.27
N PRO A 32 3.78 18.62 -10.24
CA PRO A 32 4.15 17.88 -9.05
C PRO A 32 4.64 16.48 -9.44
N LYS A 33 5.72 16.03 -8.81
CA LYS A 33 6.25 14.67 -9.04
C LYS A 33 5.70 13.71 -7.99
N LEU A 34 5.77 12.42 -8.26
CA LEU A 34 5.41 11.37 -7.30
C LEU A 34 6.07 11.59 -5.92
N GLU A 35 7.36 11.91 -5.89
CA GLU A 35 8.09 12.17 -4.65
C GLU A 35 7.48 13.29 -3.79
N ASP A 36 6.88 14.31 -4.40
CA ASP A 36 6.29 15.44 -3.67
C ASP A 36 5.04 14.99 -2.90
N PHE A 37 4.28 14.05 -3.47
CA PHE A 37 3.14 13.43 -2.81
C PHE A 37 3.58 12.47 -1.70
N LEU A 38 4.59 11.62 -1.97
CA LEU A 38 5.12 10.68 -0.98
C LEU A 38 5.71 11.38 0.25
N LYS A 39 6.48 12.48 0.06
CA LYS A 39 7.03 13.28 1.17
C LYS A 39 5.94 13.89 2.05
N LYS A 40 4.79 14.22 1.46
CA LYS A 40 3.62 14.75 2.18
C LYS A 40 2.69 13.66 2.72
N ARG A 41 2.98 12.38 2.44
CA ARG A 41 2.09 11.24 2.69
C ARG A 41 0.70 11.42 2.07
N ASP A 42 0.63 12.17 0.96
CA ASP A 42 -0.59 12.34 0.18
C ASP A 42 -0.71 11.18 -0.81
N PHE A 43 -1.07 10.02 -0.28
CA PHE A 43 -1.17 8.79 -1.06
C PHE A 43 -2.33 8.81 -2.05
N THR A 44 -3.41 9.53 -1.74
CA THR A 44 -4.52 9.72 -2.69
C THR A 44 -4.07 10.54 -3.89
N GLY A 45 -3.36 11.65 -3.68
CA GLY A 45 -2.75 12.42 -4.76
C GLY A 45 -1.76 11.60 -5.58
N ALA A 46 -0.90 10.81 -4.92
CA ALA A 46 0.03 9.91 -5.59
C ALA A 46 -0.67 8.89 -6.50
N ILE A 47 -1.72 8.22 -6.01
CA ILE A 47 -2.51 7.27 -6.82
C ILE A 47 -3.10 7.96 -8.04
N THR A 48 -3.71 9.13 -7.89
CA THR A 48 -4.33 9.84 -9.02
C THR A 48 -3.31 10.21 -10.10
N LEU A 49 -2.09 10.59 -9.71
CA LEU A 49 -1.00 10.86 -10.65
C LEU A 49 -0.58 9.57 -11.37
N LEU A 50 -0.37 8.49 -10.62
CA LEU A 50 0.09 7.20 -11.15
C LEU A 50 -0.94 6.55 -12.08
N GLU A 51 -2.24 6.62 -11.75
CA GLU A 51 -3.32 6.14 -12.62
C GLU A 51 -3.40 6.95 -13.91
N PHE A 52 -3.19 8.27 -13.82
CA PHE A 52 -3.13 9.11 -15.01
C PHE A 52 -1.94 8.73 -15.91
N GLU A 53 -0.76 8.51 -15.34
CA GLU A 53 0.44 8.06 -16.07
C GLU A 53 0.22 6.68 -16.70
N ARG A 54 -0.38 5.75 -15.95
CA ARG A 54 -0.77 4.41 -16.42
C ARG A 54 -1.73 4.46 -17.61
N ASN A 55 -2.75 5.32 -17.55
CA ASN A 55 -3.75 5.45 -18.61
C ASN A 55 -3.24 6.24 -19.82
N SER A 56 -2.25 7.10 -19.64
CA SER A 56 -1.62 7.88 -20.70
C SER A 56 -0.53 7.11 -21.47
N GLY A 57 -0.25 5.87 -21.07
CA GLY A 57 0.82 5.05 -21.66
C GLY A 57 2.23 5.50 -21.26
N ASN A 58 2.34 6.36 -20.26
CA ASN A 58 3.62 6.82 -19.68
C ASN A 58 3.90 6.09 -18.36
N SER A 59 3.45 4.84 -18.23
CA SER A 59 3.71 4.00 -17.06
C SER A 59 5.17 3.58 -17.04
N ASP A 60 5.87 3.91 -15.96
CA ASP A 60 7.15 3.32 -15.62
C ASP A 60 6.94 1.87 -15.13
N ASN A 61 8.00 1.06 -15.20
CA ASN A 61 8.01 -0.33 -14.70
C ASN A 61 7.64 -0.48 -13.22
N GLN A 62 7.64 0.63 -12.46
CA GLN A 62 7.34 0.67 -11.02
C GLN A 62 5.97 1.30 -10.71
N THR A 63 5.22 1.74 -11.72
CA THR A 63 3.95 2.46 -11.53
C THR A 63 2.97 1.64 -10.71
N ASP A 64 2.78 0.36 -11.06
CA ASP A 64 1.87 -0.54 -10.37
C ASP A 64 2.33 -0.82 -8.93
N GLN A 65 3.64 -0.92 -8.68
CA GLN A 65 4.21 -1.12 -7.34
C GLN A 65 3.91 0.09 -6.45
N TRP A 66 4.05 1.31 -6.99
CA TRP A 66 3.72 2.53 -6.26
C TRP A 66 2.22 2.70 -6.02
N ILE A 67 1.36 2.27 -6.96
CA ILE A 67 -0.10 2.24 -6.74
C ILE A 67 -0.43 1.31 -5.59
N GLY A 68 0.10 0.07 -5.61
CA GLY A 68 -0.08 -0.91 -4.53
C GLY A 68 0.40 -0.39 -3.17
N TYR A 69 1.59 0.21 -3.13
CA TYR A 69 2.16 0.83 -1.93
C TYR A 69 1.27 1.95 -1.38
N CYS A 70 0.82 2.87 -2.23
CA CYS A 70 -0.04 3.97 -1.80
C CYS A 70 -1.41 3.47 -1.32
N ALA A 71 -2.00 2.49 -2.00
CA ALA A 71 -3.26 1.88 -1.59
C ALA A 71 -3.15 1.19 -0.22
N PHE A 72 -2.04 0.48 0.02
CA PHE A 72 -1.74 -0.14 1.30
C PHE A 72 -1.67 0.89 2.43
N HIS A 73 -0.96 2.00 2.21
CA HIS A 73 -0.82 3.07 3.21
C HIS A 73 -2.10 3.90 3.44
N LEU A 74 -3.08 3.83 2.53
CA LEU A 74 -4.44 4.34 2.77
C LEU A 74 -5.34 3.37 3.54
N GLY A 75 -4.87 2.14 3.79
CA GLY A 75 -5.64 1.06 4.41
C GLY A 75 -6.56 0.33 3.44
N ASP A 76 -6.48 0.60 2.13
CA ASP A 76 -7.19 -0.17 1.11
C ASP A 76 -6.39 -1.41 0.72
N TYR A 77 -6.36 -2.36 1.65
CA TYR A 77 -5.61 -3.61 1.50
C TYR A 77 -6.13 -4.48 0.36
N LYS A 78 -7.41 -4.34 -0.03
CA LYS A 78 -7.98 -5.12 -1.15
C LYS A 78 -7.42 -4.65 -2.48
N THR A 79 -7.37 -3.34 -2.70
CA THR A 79 -6.77 -2.78 -3.92
C THR A 79 -5.28 -3.04 -3.96
N ALA A 80 -4.58 -2.86 -2.83
CA ALA A 80 -3.16 -3.21 -2.74
C ALA A 80 -2.88 -4.68 -3.08
N LEU A 81 -3.69 -5.60 -2.54
CA LEU A 81 -3.59 -7.03 -2.83
C LEU A 81 -3.69 -7.31 -4.33
N MET A 82 -4.70 -6.74 -5.02
CA MET A 82 -4.90 -6.95 -6.45
C MET A 82 -3.69 -6.49 -7.29
N GLU A 83 -3.11 -5.34 -6.96
CA GLU A 83 -1.94 -4.82 -7.68
C GLU A 83 -0.69 -5.67 -7.41
N PHE A 84 -0.43 -6.08 -6.16
CA PHE A 84 0.72 -6.95 -5.86
C PHE A 84 0.56 -8.37 -6.41
N GLU A 85 -0.66 -8.93 -6.44
CA GLU A 85 -0.92 -10.20 -7.12
C GLU A 85 -0.66 -10.10 -8.62
N LYS A 86 -1.07 -8.99 -9.25
CA LYS A 86 -0.77 -8.73 -10.66
C LYS A 86 0.74 -8.69 -10.89
N ILE A 87 1.48 -7.94 -10.07
CA ILE A 87 2.95 -7.83 -10.18
C ILE A 87 3.62 -9.21 -10.05
N THR A 88 3.21 -10.01 -9.06
CA THR A 88 3.84 -11.31 -8.76
C THR A 88 3.47 -12.43 -9.72
N LYS A 89 2.31 -12.35 -10.40
CA LYS A 89 1.82 -13.39 -11.33
C LYS A 89 2.25 -13.18 -12.79
N HIS A 90 2.58 -11.96 -13.18
CA HIS A 90 2.90 -11.63 -14.58
C HIS A 90 4.41 -11.59 -14.84
N GLU A 91 4.89 -12.36 -15.81
CA GLU A 91 6.32 -12.43 -16.19
C GLU A 91 6.92 -11.11 -16.70
N ASN A 92 6.08 -10.13 -17.03
CA ASN A 92 6.51 -8.81 -17.50
C ASN A 92 7.10 -7.94 -16.38
N TYR A 93 6.89 -8.29 -15.11
CA TYR A 93 7.41 -7.54 -13.98
C TYR A 93 8.71 -8.13 -13.47
N LYS A 94 9.65 -7.24 -13.14
CA LYS A 94 10.81 -7.62 -12.33
C LYS A 94 10.38 -7.68 -10.87
N VAL A 95 9.89 -8.84 -10.45
CA VAL A 95 9.46 -9.08 -9.07
C VAL A 95 10.65 -9.02 -8.12
N THR A 96 10.54 -8.20 -7.08
CA THR A 96 11.54 -8.10 -6.02
C THR A 96 11.05 -8.77 -4.73
N PRO A 97 11.94 -9.08 -3.77
CA PRO A 97 11.54 -9.56 -2.45
C PRO A 97 10.51 -8.66 -1.74
N GLU A 98 10.63 -7.35 -1.91
CA GLU A 98 9.73 -6.35 -1.32
C GLU A 98 8.30 -6.46 -1.83
N ASP A 99 8.10 -6.87 -3.09
CA ASP A 99 6.76 -7.10 -3.65
C ASP A 99 6.07 -8.28 -2.94
N TRP A 100 6.82 -9.36 -2.69
CA TRP A 100 6.32 -10.53 -1.96
C TRP A 100 6.02 -10.22 -0.49
N ILE A 101 6.86 -9.41 0.17
CA ILE A 101 6.59 -8.92 1.54
C ILE A 101 5.33 -8.06 1.56
N SER A 102 5.17 -7.16 0.59
CA SER A 102 4.01 -6.28 0.50
C SER A 102 2.74 -7.09 0.26
N LEU A 103 2.80 -8.13 -0.58
CA LEU A 103 1.71 -9.07 -0.79
C LEU A 103 1.35 -9.84 0.49
N SER A 104 2.35 -10.35 1.21
CA SER A 104 2.17 -11.04 2.50
C SER A 104 1.50 -10.12 3.53
N CYS A 105 1.94 -8.86 3.64
CA CYS A 105 1.32 -7.86 4.48
C CYS A 105 -0.15 -7.66 4.12
N CYS A 106 -0.49 -7.54 2.83
CA CYS A 106 -1.87 -7.40 2.38
C CYS A 106 -2.74 -8.58 2.84
N TYR A 107 -2.28 -9.81 2.62
CA TYR A 107 -2.98 -11.01 3.09
C TYR A 107 -3.15 -11.02 4.62
N PHE A 108 -2.12 -10.65 5.38
CA PHE A 108 -2.18 -10.57 6.85
C PHE A 108 -3.24 -9.58 7.36
N TYR A 109 -3.28 -8.36 6.80
CA TYR A 109 -4.26 -7.35 7.19
C TYR A 109 -5.68 -7.71 6.78
N LEU A 110 -5.84 -8.52 5.73
CA LEU A 110 -7.13 -9.09 5.31
C LEU A 110 -7.52 -10.37 6.08
N GLY A 111 -6.63 -10.91 6.91
CA GLY A 111 -6.88 -12.13 7.71
C GLY A 111 -6.66 -13.44 6.95
N MET A 112 -6.08 -13.39 5.75
CA MET A 112 -5.73 -14.54 4.90
C MET A 112 -4.34 -15.06 5.26
N TYR A 113 -4.21 -15.59 6.47
CA TYR A 113 -2.87 -15.85 7.00
C TYR A 113 -2.10 -17.02 6.34
N PRO A 114 -2.74 -18.14 5.91
CA PRO A 114 -2.03 -19.17 5.17
C PRO A 114 -1.39 -18.64 3.88
N GLU A 115 -2.11 -17.79 3.15
CA GLU A 115 -1.62 -17.14 1.95
C GLU A 115 -0.51 -16.11 2.25
N ALA A 116 -0.61 -15.43 3.40
CA ALA A 116 0.43 -14.52 3.87
C ALA A 116 1.75 -15.27 4.14
N GLU A 117 1.68 -16.47 4.73
CA GLU A 117 2.84 -17.34 4.97
C GLU A 117 3.48 -17.78 3.65
N GLU A 118 2.68 -18.28 2.70
CA GLU A 118 3.16 -18.71 1.39
C GLU A 118 3.82 -17.56 0.61
N ALA A 119 3.24 -16.36 0.64
CA ALA A 119 3.80 -15.18 0.00
C ALA A 119 5.12 -14.75 0.64
N ALA A 120 5.23 -14.82 1.98
CA ALA A 120 6.45 -14.48 2.70
C ALA A 120 7.59 -15.47 2.42
N GLU A 121 7.30 -16.77 2.28
CA GLU A 121 8.30 -17.78 1.90
C GLU A 121 8.91 -17.51 0.52
N LYS A 122 8.10 -16.97 -0.42
CA LYS A 122 8.54 -16.62 -1.78
C LYS A 122 9.44 -15.40 -1.87
N ALA A 123 9.46 -14.53 -0.85
CA ALA A 123 10.32 -13.34 -0.81
C ALA A 123 11.83 -13.67 -0.72
N SER A 124 12.21 -14.95 -0.61
CA SER A 124 13.57 -15.43 -0.32
C SER A 124 14.09 -14.99 1.05
N LYS A 125 15.16 -15.65 1.54
CA LYS A 125 15.81 -15.42 2.84
C LYS A 125 16.51 -14.05 2.93
N THR A 126 15.77 -12.96 2.76
CA THR A 126 16.23 -11.64 3.21
C THR A 126 15.74 -11.48 4.66
N PRO A 127 16.65 -11.52 5.66
CA PRO A 127 16.26 -11.80 7.04
C PRO A 127 15.23 -10.83 7.62
N PRO A 128 15.34 -9.50 7.56
CA PRO A 128 14.67 -8.73 8.62
C PRO A 128 13.20 -8.35 8.40
N SER A 129 12.83 -8.00 7.18
CA SER A 129 11.46 -7.50 6.85
C SER A 129 10.43 -8.63 6.71
N VAL A 130 10.87 -9.77 6.16
CA VAL A 130 10.08 -11.00 6.05
C VAL A 130 9.83 -11.59 7.44
N LEU A 131 10.87 -11.60 8.28
CA LEU A 131 10.83 -12.17 9.62
C LEU A 131 9.93 -11.37 10.57
N ALA A 132 9.95 -10.03 10.52
CA ALA A 132 8.98 -9.18 11.22
C ALA A 132 7.52 -9.54 10.87
N SER A 133 7.24 -9.76 9.58
CA SER A 133 5.91 -10.12 9.09
C SER A 133 5.50 -11.52 9.58
N PHE A 134 6.38 -12.51 9.51
CA PHE A 134 6.18 -13.84 10.08
C PHE A 134 5.96 -13.80 11.60
N PHE A 135 6.66 -12.91 12.31
CA PHE A 135 6.52 -12.77 13.76
C PHE A 135 5.17 -12.18 14.18
N HIS A 136 4.66 -11.18 13.46
CA HIS A 136 3.30 -10.67 13.69
C HIS A 136 2.23 -11.71 13.35
N LEU A 137 2.43 -12.49 12.27
CA LEU A 137 1.59 -13.63 11.89
C LEU A 137 1.55 -14.69 13.00
N ALA A 138 2.70 -15.15 13.48
CA ALA A 138 2.83 -16.18 14.52
C ALA A 138 2.20 -15.74 15.85
N HIS A 139 2.35 -14.48 16.25
CA HIS A 139 1.71 -13.96 17.47
C HIS A 139 0.19 -13.96 17.36
N LYS A 140 -0.36 -13.49 16.22
CA LYS A 140 -1.82 -13.36 16.04
C LYS A 140 -2.55 -14.70 16.00
N PHE A 141 -1.83 -15.78 15.66
CA PHE A 141 -2.38 -17.13 15.64
C PHE A 141 -2.47 -17.82 16.99
N ASN A 142 -1.94 -17.26 18.08
CA ASN A 142 -1.91 -17.89 19.41
C ASN A 142 -1.26 -19.30 19.50
N ASP A 143 -0.86 -19.90 18.37
CA ASP A 143 -0.33 -21.25 18.26
C ASP A 143 0.96 -21.24 17.44
N ASP A 144 2.07 -21.07 18.15
CA ASP A 144 3.21 -22.01 18.14
C ASP A 144 4.45 -21.28 18.67
N GLU A 145 4.68 -21.39 19.99
CA GLU A 145 5.94 -21.01 20.63
C GLU A 145 7.15 -21.62 19.90
N LYS A 146 6.96 -22.80 19.28
CA LYS A 146 7.94 -23.45 18.41
C LYS A 146 8.28 -22.63 17.16
N ARG A 147 7.28 -22.08 16.46
CA ARG A 147 7.51 -21.24 15.27
C ARG A 147 8.21 -19.94 15.67
N LEU A 148 7.77 -19.33 16.76
CA LEU A 148 8.43 -18.15 17.32
C LEU A 148 9.91 -18.43 17.64
N MET A 149 10.20 -19.58 18.28
CA MET A 149 11.56 -20.01 18.59
C MET A 149 12.40 -20.33 17.35
N MET A 150 11.79 -20.93 16.31
CA MET A 150 12.46 -21.17 15.03
C MET A 150 12.88 -19.86 14.35
N HIS A 151 12.00 -18.86 14.34
CA HIS A 151 12.31 -17.54 13.81
C HIS A 151 13.33 -16.80 14.69
N HIS A 152 13.27 -16.96 16.01
CA HIS A 152 14.27 -16.39 16.93
C HIS A 152 15.68 -16.93 16.64
N GLN A 153 15.81 -18.22 16.32
CA GLN A 153 17.11 -18.82 15.94
C GLN A 153 17.66 -18.33 14.59
N GLN A 154 16.83 -17.69 13.77
CA GLN A 154 17.20 -17.15 12.46
C GLN A 154 17.54 -15.65 12.50
N LEU A 155 17.36 -14.99 13.66
CA LEU A 155 17.72 -13.58 13.84
C LEU A 155 19.24 -13.40 13.76
N GLU A 156 19.66 -12.40 13.00
CA GLU A 156 21.04 -11.92 12.96
C GLU A 156 21.16 -10.65 13.82
N ASP A 157 22.39 -10.24 14.13
CA ASP A 157 22.66 -9.02 14.91
C ASP A 157 22.53 -7.76 14.03
N VAL A 158 21.32 -7.52 13.52
CA VAL A 158 20.94 -6.37 12.71
C VAL A 158 19.79 -5.62 13.38
N ILE A 159 19.74 -4.29 13.19
CA ILE A 159 18.83 -3.40 13.92
C ILE A 159 17.36 -3.79 13.67
N GLU A 160 17.03 -4.19 12.44
CA GLU A 160 15.70 -4.58 12.03
C GLU A 160 15.21 -5.87 12.73
N ASP A 161 16.12 -6.81 12.96
CA ASP A 161 15.86 -8.06 13.69
C ASP A 161 15.66 -7.78 15.18
N GLN A 162 16.47 -6.90 15.76
CA GLN A 162 16.33 -6.44 17.14
C GLN A 162 15.00 -5.69 17.37
N LEU A 163 14.61 -4.81 16.43
CA LEU A 163 13.32 -4.10 16.49
C LEU A 163 12.14 -5.05 16.40
N SER A 164 12.24 -6.07 15.54
CA SER A 164 11.23 -7.12 15.41
C SER A 164 11.09 -7.91 16.72
N LEU A 165 12.21 -8.30 17.33
CA LEU A 165 12.25 -9.01 18.62
C LEU A 165 11.63 -8.17 19.75
N ALA A 166 12.03 -6.90 19.86
CA ALA A 166 11.50 -5.98 20.86
C ALA A 166 9.97 -5.80 20.74
N SER A 167 9.46 -5.70 19.51
CA SER A 167 8.02 -5.59 19.25
C SER A 167 7.23 -6.79 19.79
N ILE A 168 7.80 -7.99 19.74
CA ILE A 168 7.17 -9.22 20.24
C ILE A 168 7.18 -9.27 21.75
N HIS A 169 8.32 -8.97 22.38
CA HIS A 169 8.39 -8.91 23.84
C HIS A 169 7.38 -7.89 24.39
N TYR A 170 7.23 -6.75 23.71
CA TYR A 170 6.18 -5.79 24.02
C TYR A 170 4.77 -6.38 23.87
N LEU A 171 4.46 -7.02 22.73
CA LEU A 171 3.14 -7.63 22.47
C LEU A 171 2.80 -8.78 23.43
N ARG A 172 3.80 -9.53 23.91
CA ARG A 172 3.67 -10.59 24.92
C ARG A 172 3.65 -10.06 26.36
N SER A 173 3.72 -8.75 26.56
CA SER A 173 3.84 -8.11 27.88
C SER A 173 5.11 -8.51 28.67
N HIS A 174 6.16 -8.96 27.97
CA HIS A 174 7.47 -9.29 28.52
C HIS A 174 8.40 -8.06 28.50
N TYR A 175 8.02 -6.99 29.19
CA TYR A 175 8.70 -5.69 29.08
C TYR A 175 10.16 -5.69 29.53
N GLN A 176 10.58 -6.66 30.35
CA GLN A 176 11.98 -6.76 30.82
C GLN A 176 12.93 -7.32 29.76
N GLU A 177 12.38 -8.03 28.75
CA GLU A 177 13.14 -8.64 27.66
C GLU A 177 13.13 -7.75 26.39
N ALA A 178 12.45 -6.60 26.43
CA ALA A 178 12.24 -5.71 25.29
C ALA A 178 13.26 -4.56 25.18
N ASN A 179 14.55 -4.83 25.39
CA ASN A 179 15.65 -3.85 25.32
C ASN A 179 16.65 -4.17 24.23
#